data_AF-A0A927F5K4-F1
#
_entry.id   AF-A0A927F5K4-F1
#
_cell.length_a   1.000
_cell.length_b   1.000
_cell.length_c   1.000
_cell.angle_alpha   90.00
_cell.angle_beta   90.00
_cell.angle_gamma   90.00
#
_symmetry.space_group_name_H-M   'P 1'
#
loop_
_entity.id
_entity.type
_entity.pdbx_description
1 polymer ?
#
loop_
_entity_poly.entity_id
_entity_poly.type
_entity_poly.pdbx_seq_one_letter_code
_entity_poly.pdbx_strand_id
1 'polypeptide(L)'
;MEIHKNALGLTAGQRRVLLVVAVLAFLGPNGLYLYYAATQPELNAQALSNPVSLAFMIEAMMLLALFLWFVFKTTRSWAKVGLYLVLAFLGSLAFSLPFFLSRKR
;
A
#
# COMPACT_ATOMS: atom_id res chain seq x y z
N MET A 1 22.51 27.82 4.17
CA MET A 1 21.82 26.58 4.61
C MET A 1 20.81 26.22 3.53
N GLU A 2 21.22 25.42 2.54
CA GLU A 2 20.35 25.02 1.44
C GLU A 2 19.29 24.04 1.96
N ILE A 3 18.04 24.48 2.01
CA ILE A 3 16.91 23.57 2.23
C ILE A 3 16.80 22.73 0.98
N HIS A 4 17.34 21.51 1.00
CA HIS A 4 17.07 20.49 0.00
C HIS A 4 15.54 20.37 -0.15
N LYS A 5 15.00 20.96 -1.23
CA LYS A 5 13.59 20.83 -1.62
C LYS A 5 13.32 19.38 -1.97
N ASN A 6 12.96 18.64 -0.94
CA ASN A 6 12.29 17.35 -1.03
C ASN A 6 11.14 17.47 -2.03
N ALA A 7 10.94 16.46 -2.88
CA ALA A 7 9.91 16.48 -3.93
C ALA A 7 8.48 16.78 -3.43
N LEU A 8 8.25 16.62 -2.12
CA LEU A 8 6.95 16.81 -1.46
C LEU A 8 6.91 17.97 -0.44
N GLY A 9 8.00 18.72 -0.24
CA GLY A 9 8.04 19.85 0.70
C GLY A 9 7.86 19.50 2.20
N LEU A 10 7.88 18.22 2.57
CA LEU A 10 7.60 17.74 3.94
C LEU A 10 8.74 18.03 4.93
N THR A 11 8.37 18.47 6.14
CA THR A 11 9.29 18.65 7.27
C THR A 11 9.76 17.30 7.84
N ALA A 12 10.85 17.30 8.62
CA ALA A 12 11.37 16.08 9.25
C ALA A 12 10.37 15.43 10.22
N GLY A 13 9.57 16.23 10.93
CA GLY A 13 8.51 15.73 11.82
C GLY A 13 7.39 15.03 11.04
N GLN A 14 6.90 15.65 9.97
CA GLN A 14 5.87 15.07 9.10
C GLN A 14 6.32 13.74 8.49
N ARG A 15 7.59 13.64 8.07
CA ARG A 15 8.18 12.40 7.57
C ARG A 15 8.19 11.29 8.61
N ARG A 16 8.55 11.59 9.86
CA ARG A 16 8.53 10.61 10.95
C ARG A 16 7.11 10.15 11.26
N VAL A 17 6.14 11.07 11.30
CA VAL A 17 4.73 10.71 11.51
C VAL A 17 4.23 9.79 10.40
N LEU A 18 4.49 10.13 9.13
CA LEU A 18 4.10 9.29 7.99
C LEU A 18 4.75 7.91 8.06
N LEU A 19 6.01 7.81 8.47
CA LEU A 19 6.70 6.53 8.66
C LEU A 19 6.08 5.71 9.80
N VAL A 20 5.75 6.33 10.92
CA VAL A 20 5.08 5.63 12.04
C VAL A 20 3.70 5.13 11.61
N VAL A 21 2.91 5.98 10.95
CA VAL A 21 1.61 5.61 10.40
C VAL A 21 1.76 4.45 9.41
N ALA A 22 2.81 4.45 8.59
CA ALA A 22 3.12 3.35 7.68
C ALA A 22 3.33 2.02 8.39
N VAL A 23 4.19 2.02 9.41
CA VAL A 23 4.56 0.82 10.14
C VAL A 23 3.34 0.29 10.87
N LEU A 24 2.53 1.17 11.46
CA LEU A 24 1.27 0.80 12.12
C LEU A 24 0.23 0.28 11.12
N ALA A 25 0.11 0.90 9.94
CA ALA A 25 -0.80 0.45 8.89
C ALA A 25 -0.32 -0.86 8.22
N PHE A 26 0.99 -1.10 8.17
CA PHE A 26 1.54 -2.36 7.69
C PHE A 26 1.30 -3.47 8.71
N LEU A 27 1.80 -3.30 9.94
CA LEU A 27 1.75 -4.33 10.98
C LEU A 27 0.37 -4.51 11.59
N GLY A 28 -0.42 -3.44 11.69
CA GLY A 28 -1.76 -3.46 12.30
C GLY A 28 -2.72 -4.31 11.47
N PRO A 29 -3.38 -3.75 10.45
CA PRO A 29 -4.39 -4.49 9.70
C PRO A 29 -3.82 -5.71 8.94
N ASN A 30 -2.65 -5.62 8.29
CA ASN A 30 -2.12 -6.79 7.56
C ASN A 30 -1.55 -7.86 8.50
N GLY A 31 -0.82 -7.45 9.54
CA GLY A 31 -0.31 -8.42 10.53
C GLY A 31 -1.44 -9.11 11.29
N LEU A 32 -2.47 -8.36 11.68
CA LEU A 32 -3.66 -8.92 12.31
C LEU A 32 -4.42 -9.88 11.38
N TYR A 33 -4.58 -9.51 10.11
CA TYR A 33 -5.16 -10.40 9.10
C TYR A 33 -4.36 -11.69 8.96
N LEU A 34 -3.03 -11.61 8.79
CA LEU A 34 -2.17 -12.79 8.65
C LEU A 34 -2.20 -13.68 9.90
N TYR A 35 -2.25 -13.08 11.09
CA TYR A 35 -2.37 -13.81 12.35
C TYR A 35 -3.68 -14.60 12.41
N TYR A 36 -4.82 -13.97 12.15
CA TYR A 36 -6.12 -14.68 12.17
C TYR A 36 -6.25 -15.67 11.01
N ALA A 37 -5.75 -15.34 9.81
CA ALA A 37 -5.76 -16.27 8.69
C ALA A 37 -4.95 -17.56 8.99
N ALA A 38 -3.86 -17.45 9.76
CA ALA A 38 -3.03 -18.60 10.13
C ALA A 38 -3.56 -19.37 11.35
N THR A 39 -4.14 -18.67 12.33
CA THR A 39 -4.53 -19.27 13.63
C THR A 39 -6.01 -19.63 13.73
N GLN A 40 -6.88 -18.97 12.96
CA GLN A 40 -8.35 -19.07 13.02
C GLN A 40 -8.95 -19.04 11.61
N PRO A 41 -8.70 -20.07 10.77
CA PRO A 41 -9.12 -20.11 9.37
C PRO A 41 -10.65 -19.99 9.20
N GLU A 42 -11.43 -20.40 10.19
CA GLU A 42 -12.88 -20.25 10.24
C GLU A 42 -13.32 -18.78 10.23
N LEU A 43 -12.59 -17.88 10.88
CA LEU A 43 -12.88 -16.44 10.84
C LEU A 43 -12.60 -15.86 9.45
N ASN A 44 -11.55 -16.34 8.79
CA ASN A 44 -11.27 -15.93 7.41
C ASN A 44 -12.37 -16.44 6.46
N ALA A 45 -12.86 -17.68 6.64
CA ALA A 45 -13.99 -18.20 5.87
C ALA A 45 -15.27 -17.38 6.10
N GLN A 46 -15.55 -16.97 7.35
CA GLN A 46 -16.67 -16.09 7.67
C GLN A 46 -16.53 -14.72 6.99
N ALA A 47 -15.34 -14.11 7.04
CA ALA A 47 -15.06 -12.85 6.37
C ALA A 47 -15.27 -12.95 4.85
N LEU A 48 -14.82 -14.04 4.22
CA LEU A 48 -15.02 -14.28 2.79
C LEU A 48 -16.48 -14.56 2.40
N SER A 49 -17.32 -14.99 3.35
CA SER A 49 -18.77 -15.13 3.13
C SER A 49 -19.56 -13.86 3.45
N ASN A 50 -18.93 -12.86 4.07
CA ASN A 50 -19.57 -11.63 4.47
C ASN A 50 -19.62 -10.62 3.29
N PRO A 51 -20.82 -10.19 2.85
CA PRO A 51 -20.94 -9.32 1.67
C PRO A 51 -20.29 -7.94 1.84
N VAL A 52 -20.25 -7.40 3.07
CA VAL A 52 -19.59 -6.13 3.35
C VAL A 52 -18.08 -6.26 3.23
N SER A 53 -17.51 -7.34 3.78
CA SER A 53 -16.07 -7.63 3.66
C SER A 53 -15.66 -7.83 2.20
N LEU A 54 -16.48 -8.54 1.43
CA LEU A 54 -16.28 -8.70 -0.01
C LEU A 54 -16.32 -7.38 -0.75
N ALA A 55 -17.26 -6.48 -0.44
CA ALA A 55 -17.31 -5.15 -1.06
C ALA A 55 -16.00 -4.37 -0.85
N PHE A 56 -15.49 -4.32 0.38
CA PHE A 56 -14.20 -3.68 0.67
C PHE A 56 -13.02 -4.35 -0.03
N MET A 57 -12.99 -5.68 -0.08
CA MET A 57 -11.94 -6.41 -0.81
C MET A 57 -11.98 -6.09 -2.31
N ILE A 58 -13.18 -6.05 -2.91
CA ILE A 58 -13.38 -5.72 -4.32
C ILE A 58 -12.90 -4.29 -4.59
N GLU A 59 -13.31 -3.32 -3.77
CA GLU A 59 -12.86 -1.92 -3.88
C GLU A 59 -11.33 -1.82 -3.81
N ALA A 60 -10.70 -2.52 -2.86
CA ALA A 60 -9.25 -2.55 -2.74
C ALA A 60 -8.56 -3.16 -3.98
N MET A 61 -9.11 -4.24 -4.54
CA MET A 61 -8.61 -4.85 -5.78
C MET A 61 -8.80 -3.95 -7.00
N MET A 62 -9.92 -3.22 -7.08
CA MET A 62 -10.17 -2.24 -8.15
C MET A 62 -9.16 -1.08 -8.08
N LEU A 63 -8.88 -0.57 -6.88
CA LEU A 63 -7.86 0.46 -6.67
C LEU A 63 -6.45 -0.05 -7.00
N LEU A 64 -6.11 -1.29 -6.60
CA LEU A 64 -4.85 -1.93 -6.99
C LEU A 64 -4.72 -2.00 -8.52
N ALA A 65 -5.75 -2.48 -9.21
CA ALA A 65 -5.75 -2.58 -10.67
C ALA A 65 -5.57 -1.20 -11.33
N LEU A 66 -6.29 -0.18 -10.84
CA LEU A 66 -6.18 1.20 -11.32
C LEU A 66 -4.75 1.73 -11.14
N PHE A 67 -4.10 1.49 -9.99
CA PHE A 67 -2.75 1.96 -9.75
C PHE A 67 -1.70 1.18 -10.54
N LEU A 68 -1.85 -0.13 -10.71
CA LEU A 68 -0.97 -0.92 -11.59
C LEU A 68 -1.02 -0.40 -13.02
N TRP A 69 -2.24 -0.11 -13.52
CA TRP A 69 -2.43 0.51 -14.83
C TRP A 69 -1.78 1.89 -14.91
N PHE A 70 -1.94 2.73 -13.87
CA PHE A 70 -1.32 4.05 -13.80
C PHE A 70 0.22 3.97 -13.81
N VAL A 71 0.81 3.05 -13.04
CA VAL A 71 2.26 2.80 -13.02
C VAL A 71 2.73 2.33 -14.38
N PHE A 72 2.00 1.42 -15.03
CA PHE A 72 2.33 0.97 -16.38
C PHE A 72 2.27 2.11 -17.39
N LYS A 73 1.20 2.92 -17.38
CA LYS A 73 1.05 4.07 -18.29
C LYS A 73 2.19 5.09 -18.13
N THR A 74 2.59 5.34 -16.89
CA THR A 74 3.62 6.34 -16.55
C THR A 74 5.03 5.85 -16.84
N THR A 75 5.31 4.57 -16.59
CA THR A 75 6.68 4.03 -16.65
C THR A 75 6.97 3.17 -17.86
N ARG A 76 5.93 2.70 -18.57
CA ARG A 76 5.98 1.75 -19.69
C ARG A 76 6.85 0.51 -19.42
N SER A 77 6.92 0.08 -18.15
CA SER A 77 7.81 -1.00 -17.70
C SER A 77 7.07 -2.00 -16.82
N TRP A 78 6.97 -3.25 -17.28
CA TRP A 78 6.38 -4.36 -16.52
C TRP A 78 7.17 -4.70 -15.26
N ALA A 79 8.49 -4.53 -15.26
CA ALA A 79 9.32 -4.73 -14.06
C ALA A 79 8.92 -3.77 -12.94
N LYS A 80 8.63 -2.51 -13.27
CA LYS A 80 8.15 -1.50 -12.32
C LYS A 80 6.73 -1.78 -11.82
N VAL A 81 5.86 -2.30 -12.69
CA VAL A 81 4.52 -2.77 -12.29
C VAL A 81 4.62 -3.92 -11.29
N GLY A 82 5.46 -4.93 -11.59
CA GLY A 82 5.71 -6.05 -10.68
C GLY A 82 6.27 -5.60 -9.34
N LEU A 83 7.23 -4.66 -9.34
CA LEU A 83 7.75 -4.07 -8.11
C LEU A 83 6.65 -3.34 -7.32
N TYR A 84 5.80 -2.55 -7.98
CA TYR A 84 4.68 -1.88 -7.32
C TYR A 84 3.69 -2.87 -6.72
N LEU A 85 3.38 -3.96 -7.43
CA LEU A 85 2.50 -5.03 -6.93
C LEU A 85 3.05 -5.65 -5.64
N VAL A 86 4.32 -6.05 -5.65
CA VAL A 86 4.98 -6.62 -4.46
C VAL A 86 4.96 -5.62 -3.31
N LEU A 87 5.29 -4.36 -3.56
CA LEU A 87 5.26 -3.31 -2.53
C LEU A 87 3.85 -3.02 -2.01
N ALA A 88 2.82 -3.11 -2.85
CA ALA A 88 1.43 -2.92 -2.43
C ALA A 88 0.98 -4.03 -1.46
N PHE A 89 1.42 -5.27 -1.65
CA PHE A 89 1.18 -6.36 -0.70
C PHE A 89 2.06 -6.28 0.56
N LEU A 90 3.33 -5.87 0.41
CA LEU A 90 4.27 -5.72 1.54
C LEU A 90 4.08 -4.44 2.35
N GLY A 91 3.24 -3.50 1.96
CA GLY A 91 3.17 -2.19 2.61
C GLY A 91 1.80 -1.53 2.58
N SER A 92 0.79 -2.16 1.98
CA SER A 92 -0.50 -1.55 1.59
C SER A 92 -0.40 -0.56 0.42
N LEU A 93 -1.52 -0.42 -0.32
CA LEU A 93 -1.68 0.45 -1.49
C LEU A 93 -1.32 1.92 -1.22
N ALA A 94 -1.65 2.41 -0.02
CA ALA A 94 -1.37 3.79 0.36
C ALA A 94 0.14 4.07 0.49
N PHE A 95 0.95 3.03 0.75
CA PHE A 95 2.37 3.18 1.04
C PHE A 95 3.29 2.98 -0.18
N SER A 96 2.78 2.35 -1.24
CA SER A 96 3.54 2.14 -2.49
C SER A 96 3.59 3.40 -3.38
N LEU A 97 2.64 4.32 -3.24
CA LEU A 97 2.54 5.57 -4.02
C LEU A 97 3.72 6.55 -3.80
N PRO A 98 4.11 6.91 -2.55
CA PRO A 98 5.23 7.82 -2.32
C PRO A 98 6.57 7.33 -2.88
N PHE A 99 6.80 6.01 -2.85
CA PHE A 99 8.04 5.42 -3.36
C PHE A 99 8.18 5.61 -4.87
N PHE A 100 7.07 5.51 -5.61
CA PHE A 100 7.05 5.71 -7.06
C PHE A 100 7.03 7.18 -7.50
N LEU A 101 6.41 8.07 -6.72
CA LEU A 101 6.33 9.50 -7.05
C LEU A 101 7.59 10.30 -6.66
N SER A 102 8.41 9.80 -5.74
CA SER A 102 9.59 10.53 -5.24
C SER A 102 10.80 10.53 -6.17
N ARG A 103 10.80 9.73 -7.26
CA ARG A 103 11.90 9.71 -8.22
C ARG A 103 11.75 10.87 -9.21
N LYS A 104 12.42 11.99 -8.90
CA LYS A 104 12.60 13.11 -9.85
C LYS A 104 13.14 12.56 -11.17
N ARG A 105 12.51 12.96 -12.27
CA ARG A 105 13.04 12.80 -13.63
C ARG A 105 14.36 13.53 -13.77
#